data_AF-A0A2U3KDA9-F1
#
_entry.id   AF-A0A2U3KDA9-F1
#
_cell.length_a   1.000
_cell.length_b   1.000
_cell.length_c   1.000
_cell.angle_alpha   90.00
_cell.angle_beta   90.00
_cell.angle_gamma   90.00
#
_symmetry.space_group_name_H-M   'P 1'
#
loop_
_entity.id
_entity.type
_entity.pdbx_description
1 polymer ?
#
loop_
_entity_poly.entity_id
_entity_poly.type
_entity_poly.pdbx_seq_one_letter_code
_entity_poly.pdbx_strand_id
1 'polypeptide(L)'
;MLQSNWQFCKKCEGLFFAGNNLGLCPAGGTHDDSASGGYALGNSGAGQSNWNWCNKCQGLFFAGVNLGVCPAHSHSNVGSGNYVLPNSGAGQSGWRWCDKCQGLFFPAGSDLGVCAAGGSHNDGASGNYVLDNAGATIPPGWRWCNKCQLLFLELTPAKSSSPGGPIVNNLGVCPAGGTHDATGSGNYNLSASGAGQSGWNVCNQCQSLFFAGGSSMGVCPAPLSHNSVGSADYVLPNSGDGQSGWKWCNKCQGLFFPSGTNLGACPAGGAHDDRTSGNYFLTLRGGNINDVLCNNCQNIEGLCVRLDVTEDLVAPKTAQDQGGFSLQLNAFPQPGQTSQGQQLNWLQYVWYVTGGAAYGEVQYWQIGAPHSWPSGYTPVPGTTPWLPSVDTQQSLGVSLPGNVVGAGSVVEIALATDSSGNVTSATFSLTDSAGHVSSAVVSFAAGQQYAIAAFQVNLVAPPSGQATFTSGAGTLTYSVSSGNLSVTPGAAAQCSVPYWAGQELGDQAETGETSNALYGAITPSSGSSLTQPVTT
;
A
#
# COMPACT_ATOMS: atom_id res chain seq x y z
N MET A 1 -16.97 -11.67 -1.15
CA MET A 1 -16.39 -10.86 -2.25
C MET A 1 -16.70 -9.41 -1.99
N LEU A 2 -15.73 -8.52 -2.14
CA LEU A 2 -15.90 -7.07 -1.99
C LEU A 2 -16.28 -6.48 -3.35
N GLN A 3 -17.28 -5.61 -3.37
CA GLN A 3 -17.66 -4.83 -4.54
C GLN A 3 -17.18 -3.40 -4.36
N SER A 4 -16.20 -2.97 -5.14
CA SER A 4 -15.64 -1.61 -5.15
C SER A 4 -16.48 -0.64 -5.99
N ASN A 5 -16.06 0.64 -6.10
CA ASN A 5 -16.77 1.73 -6.80
C ASN A 5 -18.04 2.25 -6.10
N TRP A 6 -18.14 2.06 -4.78
CA TRP A 6 -19.10 2.81 -3.98
C TRP A 6 -18.53 4.17 -3.61
N GLN A 7 -19.37 5.20 -3.68
CA GLN A 7 -19.00 6.59 -3.48
C GLN A 7 -19.98 7.27 -2.52
N PHE A 8 -19.46 8.22 -1.76
CA PHE A 8 -20.19 9.19 -0.98
C PHE A 8 -20.64 10.36 -1.86
N CYS A 9 -21.85 10.87 -1.65
CA CYS A 9 -22.36 12.04 -2.35
C CYS A 9 -22.44 13.26 -1.42
N LYS A 10 -21.64 14.30 -1.67
CA LYS A 10 -21.60 15.52 -0.83
C LYS A 10 -22.88 16.38 -0.82
N LYS A 11 -23.85 16.07 -1.67
CA LYS A 11 -25.13 16.80 -1.76
C LYS A 11 -26.19 16.21 -0.83
N CYS A 12 -26.18 14.90 -0.69
CA CYS A 12 -27.18 14.16 0.08
C CYS A 12 -26.57 13.35 1.22
N GLU A 13 -25.26 13.39 1.39
CA GLU A 13 -24.49 12.62 2.36
C GLU A 13 -24.61 11.09 2.22
N GLY A 14 -25.28 10.61 1.17
CA GLY A 14 -25.63 9.21 0.97
C GLY A 14 -24.56 8.41 0.23
N LEU A 15 -24.49 7.10 0.52
CA LEU A 15 -23.66 6.16 -0.25
C LEU A 15 -24.39 5.70 -1.52
N PHE A 16 -23.70 5.74 -2.66
CA PHE A 16 -24.21 5.26 -3.95
C PHE A 16 -23.15 4.50 -4.74
N PHE A 17 -23.57 3.62 -5.64
CA PHE A 17 -22.67 2.86 -6.50
C PHE A 17 -22.40 3.63 -7.80
N ALA A 18 -21.15 4.04 -8.02
CA ALA A 18 -20.75 4.80 -9.20
C ALA A 18 -20.27 3.91 -10.38
N GLY A 19 -20.17 2.59 -10.19
CA GLY A 19 -19.64 1.67 -11.19
C GLY A 19 -20.50 1.48 -12.45
N ASN A 20 -21.74 1.97 -12.45
CA ASN A 20 -22.63 1.95 -13.62
C ASN A 20 -22.89 3.37 -14.16
N ASN A 21 -23.53 4.20 -13.34
CA ASN A 21 -23.81 5.61 -13.58
C ASN A 21 -23.99 6.31 -12.22
N LEU A 22 -24.15 7.64 -12.22
CA LEU A 22 -24.25 8.43 -10.98
C LEU A 22 -25.66 8.48 -10.36
N GLY A 23 -26.65 7.76 -10.90
CA GLY A 23 -27.99 7.65 -10.29
C GLY A 23 -28.75 8.97 -10.11
N LEU A 24 -29.87 8.91 -9.36
CA LEU A 24 -30.70 10.06 -9.03
C LEU A 24 -30.48 10.46 -7.56
N CYS A 25 -30.04 11.70 -7.35
CA CYS A 25 -29.74 12.24 -6.04
C CYS A 25 -31.01 12.82 -5.36
N PRO A 26 -31.21 12.58 -4.05
CA PRO A 26 -32.27 13.24 -3.28
C PRO A 26 -32.24 14.78 -3.36
N ALA A 27 -31.06 15.37 -3.53
CA ALA A 27 -30.87 16.82 -3.67
C ALA A 27 -31.19 17.35 -5.10
N GLY A 28 -31.62 16.47 -6.01
CA GLY A 28 -31.86 16.80 -7.42
C GLY A 28 -30.67 16.49 -8.32
N GLY A 29 -30.95 16.15 -9.58
CA GLY A 29 -29.93 15.73 -10.56
C GLY A 29 -29.27 14.39 -10.19
N THR A 30 -28.02 14.20 -10.60
CA THR A 30 -27.22 13.01 -10.28
C THR A 30 -26.40 13.19 -8.99
N HIS A 31 -25.95 12.07 -8.41
CA HIS A 31 -25.00 12.12 -7.30
C HIS A 31 -23.70 12.83 -7.68
N ASP A 32 -23.00 13.37 -6.68
CA ASP A 32 -21.76 14.12 -6.83
C ASP A 32 -20.71 13.55 -5.89
N ASP A 33 -19.80 12.79 -6.48
CA ASP A 33 -18.69 12.10 -5.85
C ASP A 33 -17.40 12.94 -5.81
N SER A 34 -17.46 14.24 -6.13
CA SER A 34 -16.24 15.06 -6.25
C SER A 34 -15.49 15.26 -4.92
N ALA A 35 -16.12 14.90 -3.79
CA ALA A 35 -15.54 14.95 -2.45
C ALA A 35 -15.49 13.56 -1.79
N SER A 36 -15.67 12.50 -2.57
CA SER A 36 -15.75 11.12 -2.11
C SER A 36 -14.38 10.44 -2.08
N GLY A 37 -14.12 9.63 -1.06
CA GLY A 37 -13.21 8.49 -1.20
C GLY A 37 -13.91 7.32 -1.90
N GLY A 38 -13.15 6.31 -2.33
CA GLY A 38 -13.75 5.06 -2.81
C GLY A 38 -14.13 4.15 -1.64
N TYR A 39 -15.22 3.40 -1.77
CA TYR A 39 -15.71 2.41 -0.81
C TYR A 39 -15.95 1.04 -1.46
N ALA A 40 -15.80 -0.01 -0.66
CA ALA A 40 -16.06 -1.38 -1.05
C ALA A 40 -17.02 -2.04 -0.06
N LEU A 41 -17.98 -2.82 -0.57
CA LEU A 41 -18.97 -3.51 0.25
C LEU A 41 -18.87 -5.02 0.07
N GLY A 42 -18.82 -5.75 1.19
CA GLY A 42 -18.84 -7.21 1.21
C GLY A 42 -20.26 -7.78 1.17
N ASN A 43 -20.39 -9.00 0.67
CA ASN A 43 -21.62 -9.79 0.70
C ASN A 43 -21.57 -10.96 1.70
N SER A 44 -20.58 -10.97 2.59
CA SER A 44 -20.31 -12.03 3.56
C SER A 44 -19.50 -11.46 4.73
N GLY A 45 -19.70 -11.98 5.95
CA GLY A 45 -18.93 -11.56 7.14
C GLY A 45 -19.80 -11.32 8.36
N ALA A 46 -19.19 -10.87 9.47
CA ALA A 46 -19.90 -10.43 10.66
C ALA A 46 -20.41 -8.99 10.47
N GLY A 47 -21.71 -8.78 10.58
CA GLY A 47 -22.33 -7.47 10.39
C GLY A 47 -23.83 -7.55 10.14
N GLN A 48 -24.46 -6.41 9.90
CA GLN A 48 -25.88 -6.35 9.53
C GLN A 48 -26.03 -6.68 8.04
N SER A 49 -26.76 -7.76 7.74
CA SER A 49 -27.17 -8.13 6.37
C SER A 49 -28.49 -7.47 5.98
N ASN A 50 -28.95 -7.67 4.74
CA ASN A 50 -30.12 -7.05 4.10
C ASN A 50 -29.90 -5.62 3.61
N TRP A 51 -28.64 -5.24 3.36
CA TRP A 51 -28.33 -4.03 2.61
C TRP A 51 -28.33 -4.34 1.13
N ASN A 52 -29.03 -3.52 0.35
CA ASN A 52 -29.21 -3.72 -1.09
C ASN A 52 -28.86 -2.44 -1.84
N TRP A 53 -28.36 -2.61 -3.05
CA TRP A 53 -28.19 -1.58 -4.05
C TRP A 53 -29.50 -1.36 -4.81
N CYS A 54 -29.84 -0.10 -5.06
CA CYS A 54 -30.97 0.25 -5.90
C CYS A 54 -30.53 0.60 -7.33
N ASN A 55 -30.96 -0.17 -8.33
CA ASN A 55 -30.57 0.06 -9.72
C ASN A 55 -31.12 1.37 -10.35
N LYS A 56 -32.07 2.03 -9.69
CA LYS A 56 -32.68 3.28 -10.16
C LYS A 56 -31.92 4.52 -9.64
N CYS A 57 -31.72 4.61 -8.33
CA CYS A 57 -31.05 5.75 -7.72
C CYS A 57 -29.55 5.51 -7.49
N GLN A 58 -29.07 4.27 -7.65
CA GLN A 58 -27.73 3.81 -7.30
C GLN A 58 -27.40 3.79 -5.80
N GLY A 59 -28.31 4.27 -4.94
CA GLY A 59 -28.11 4.33 -3.50
C GLY A 59 -28.12 2.95 -2.83
N LEU A 60 -27.35 2.82 -1.75
CA LEU A 60 -27.45 1.70 -0.82
C LEU A 60 -28.64 1.93 0.14
N PHE A 61 -29.50 0.92 0.29
CA PHE A 61 -30.64 0.97 1.20
C PHE A 61 -30.80 -0.32 2.01
N PHE A 62 -31.32 -0.18 3.22
CA PHE A 62 -31.62 -1.30 4.10
C PHE A 62 -33.00 -1.86 3.79
N ALA A 63 -33.07 -3.14 3.41
CA ALA A 63 -34.33 -3.82 3.09
C ALA A 63 -34.89 -4.65 4.26
N GLY A 64 -34.29 -4.56 5.45
CA GLY A 64 -34.62 -5.42 6.60
C GLY A 64 -35.86 -5.04 7.40
N VAL A 65 -36.45 -3.85 7.16
CA VAL A 65 -37.67 -3.40 7.86
C VAL A 65 -38.78 -3.06 6.86
N ASN A 66 -38.53 -2.06 6.03
CA ASN A 66 -39.33 -1.67 4.89
C ASN A 66 -38.37 -1.14 3.82
N LEU A 67 -38.87 -0.83 2.62
CA LEU A 67 -38.00 -0.37 1.54
C LEU A 67 -37.61 1.10 1.64
N GLY A 68 -38.32 1.93 2.42
CA GLY A 68 -38.08 3.36 2.51
C GLY A 68 -38.44 4.15 1.26
N VAL A 69 -38.13 5.45 1.30
CA VAL A 69 -38.34 6.36 0.17
C VAL A 69 -37.10 6.42 -0.72
N CYS A 70 -37.31 6.28 -2.03
CA CYS A 70 -36.29 6.41 -3.06
C CYS A 70 -36.49 7.71 -3.85
N PRO A 71 -35.43 8.42 -4.27
CA PRO A 71 -35.54 9.55 -5.20
C PRO A 71 -36.23 9.20 -6.52
N ALA A 72 -36.18 7.91 -6.91
CA ALA A 72 -36.87 7.34 -8.06
C ALA A 72 -38.21 6.66 -7.66
N HIS A 73 -38.91 7.21 -6.66
CA HIS A 73 -40.15 6.71 -6.05
C HIS A 73 -39.98 5.48 -5.15
N SER A 74 -39.57 4.33 -5.70
CA SER A 74 -39.44 3.08 -4.93
C SER A 74 -38.12 2.37 -5.16
N HIS A 75 -37.49 1.94 -4.06
CA HIS A 75 -36.28 1.13 -4.10
C HIS A 75 -36.54 -0.22 -4.76
N SER A 76 -35.55 -0.70 -5.53
CA SER A 76 -35.60 -1.98 -6.22
C SER A 76 -34.28 -2.71 -6.02
N ASN A 77 -34.33 -3.95 -5.56
CA ASN A 77 -33.16 -4.81 -5.38
C ASN A 77 -32.84 -5.67 -6.61
N VAL A 78 -33.42 -5.35 -7.78
CA VAL A 78 -33.19 -6.12 -9.01
C VAL A 78 -31.72 -5.97 -9.41
N GLY A 79 -31.00 -7.09 -9.47
CA GLY A 79 -29.57 -7.13 -9.78
C GLY A 79 -28.66 -6.79 -8.60
N SER A 80 -29.21 -6.57 -7.40
CA SER A 80 -28.44 -6.31 -6.18
C SER A 80 -27.91 -7.61 -5.56
N GLY A 81 -26.70 -7.55 -5.00
CA GLY A 81 -26.28 -8.50 -3.96
C GLY A 81 -26.96 -8.21 -2.61
N ASN A 82 -26.80 -9.12 -1.65
CA ASN A 82 -27.11 -8.87 -0.24
C ASN A 82 -25.81 -8.45 0.48
N TYR A 83 -25.62 -7.16 0.68
CA TYR A 83 -24.45 -6.62 1.34
C TYR A 83 -24.56 -6.77 2.85
N VAL A 84 -23.40 -6.96 3.49
CA VAL A 84 -23.25 -7.07 4.93
C VAL A 84 -22.39 -5.91 5.40
N LEU A 85 -22.93 -5.05 6.26
CA LEU A 85 -22.21 -3.91 6.84
C LEU A 85 -21.76 -4.22 8.26
N PRO A 86 -20.44 -4.23 8.53
CA PRO A 86 -19.91 -4.32 9.89
C PRO A 86 -20.33 -3.13 10.75
N ASN A 87 -20.48 -3.34 12.06
CA ASN A 87 -20.73 -2.27 13.04
C ASN A 87 -19.46 -1.80 13.76
N SER A 88 -18.36 -2.53 13.58
CA SER A 88 -17.01 -2.28 14.08
C SER A 88 -16.00 -2.97 13.15
N GLY A 89 -14.71 -2.63 13.28
CA GLY A 89 -13.65 -3.20 12.44
C GLY A 89 -12.79 -2.13 11.77
N ALA A 90 -11.87 -2.57 10.91
CA ALA A 90 -11.07 -1.68 10.07
C ALA A 90 -11.96 -1.06 8.97
N GLY A 91 -11.73 0.21 8.63
CA GLY A 91 -12.52 0.96 7.64
C GLY A 91 -12.97 2.33 8.16
N GLN A 92 -13.74 3.07 7.36
CA GLN A 92 -14.33 4.32 7.79
C GLN A 92 -15.54 4.03 8.70
N SER A 93 -15.40 4.34 9.99
CA SER A 93 -16.51 4.29 10.96
C SER A 93 -17.34 5.58 10.92
N GLY A 94 -18.52 5.56 11.54
CA GLY A 94 -19.37 6.76 11.64
C GLY A 94 -20.53 6.79 10.63
N TRP A 95 -20.65 5.79 9.75
CA TRP A 95 -21.81 5.67 8.87
C TRP A 95 -23.08 5.40 9.67
N ARG A 96 -24.20 5.95 9.18
CA ARG A 96 -25.50 5.91 9.82
C ARG A 96 -26.57 5.47 8.82
N TRP A 97 -27.58 4.81 9.35
CA TRP A 97 -28.79 4.43 8.64
C TRP A 97 -29.89 5.45 8.93
N CYS A 98 -30.64 5.83 7.89
CA CYS A 98 -31.81 6.68 8.05
C CYS A 98 -33.11 5.87 8.00
N ASP A 99 -33.90 5.92 9.07
CA ASP A 99 -35.18 5.19 9.19
C ASP A 99 -36.25 5.66 8.18
N LYS A 100 -36.18 6.90 7.70
CA LYS A 100 -37.14 7.46 6.74
C LYS A 100 -36.92 6.97 5.30
N CYS A 101 -35.68 7.06 4.81
CA CYS A 101 -35.36 6.68 3.43
C CYS A 101 -34.72 5.29 3.31
N GLN A 102 -34.41 4.67 4.45
CA GLN A 102 -33.64 3.43 4.58
C GLN A 102 -32.21 3.51 4.03
N GLY A 103 -31.76 4.70 3.62
CA GLY A 103 -30.44 4.91 3.03
C GLY A 103 -29.32 4.92 4.07
N LEU A 104 -28.15 4.45 3.66
CA LEU A 104 -26.91 4.65 4.39
C LEU A 104 -26.34 6.03 4.06
N PHE A 105 -25.98 6.80 5.07
CA PHE A 105 -25.42 8.14 4.93
C PHE A 105 -24.27 8.36 5.93
N PHE A 106 -23.38 9.28 5.61
CA PHE A 106 -22.27 9.67 6.47
C PHE A 106 -22.51 11.09 6.98
N PRO A 107 -22.67 11.32 8.30
CA PRO A 107 -22.88 12.66 8.82
C PRO A 107 -21.57 13.47 8.79
N ALA A 108 -21.25 14.09 7.65
CA ALA A 108 -20.07 14.93 7.52
C ALA A 108 -20.29 16.30 8.20
N GLY A 109 -19.90 16.40 9.48
CA GLY A 109 -20.02 17.64 10.25
C GLY A 109 -21.42 17.85 10.83
N SER A 110 -21.96 19.07 10.80
CA SER A 110 -23.28 19.38 11.36
C SER A 110 -24.44 19.30 10.35
N ASP A 111 -24.15 19.06 9.07
CA ASP A 111 -25.16 18.83 8.04
C ASP A 111 -25.36 17.31 7.88
N LEU A 112 -26.61 16.86 7.98
CA LEU A 112 -26.97 15.45 7.82
C LEU A 112 -27.38 15.12 6.37
N GLY A 113 -27.37 16.10 5.45
CA GLY A 113 -27.67 15.90 4.04
C GLY A 113 -29.15 15.77 3.71
N VAL A 114 -29.48 15.98 2.43
CA VAL A 114 -30.86 15.90 1.93
C VAL A 114 -31.36 14.45 1.88
N CYS A 115 -32.43 14.18 2.62
CA CYS A 115 -33.09 12.88 2.66
C CYS A 115 -34.15 12.75 1.56
N ALA A 116 -34.25 11.56 0.95
CA ALA A 116 -35.25 11.26 -0.07
C ALA A 116 -36.71 11.35 0.45
N ALA A 117 -36.92 11.24 1.76
CA ALA A 117 -38.24 11.43 2.39
C ALA A 117 -38.59 12.91 2.64
N GLY A 118 -37.71 13.84 2.25
CA GLY A 118 -37.80 15.26 2.57
C GLY A 118 -37.09 15.65 3.87
N GLY A 119 -36.54 16.86 3.91
CA GLY A 119 -35.72 17.35 5.02
C GLY A 119 -34.36 16.64 5.13
N SER A 120 -33.77 16.64 6.32
CA SER A 120 -32.47 16.01 6.58
C SER A 120 -32.58 14.53 6.96
N HIS A 121 -31.49 13.78 6.80
CA HIS A 121 -31.40 12.40 7.31
C HIS A 121 -31.61 12.36 8.85
N ASN A 122 -32.04 11.20 9.34
CA ASN A 122 -32.33 10.94 10.75
C ASN A 122 -31.53 9.72 11.21
N ASP A 123 -30.60 9.89 12.15
CA ASP A 123 -29.77 8.83 12.73
C ASP A 123 -30.23 8.40 14.13
N GLY A 124 -31.34 8.94 14.67
CA GLY A 124 -31.74 8.72 16.06
C GLY A 124 -32.03 7.25 16.43
N ALA A 125 -32.29 6.40 15.44
CA ALA A 125 -32.48 4.96 15.60
C ALA A 125 -31.32 4.12 15.02
N SER A 126 -30.25 4.77 14.55
CA SER A 126 -29.13 4.10 13.88
C SER A 126 -28.09 3.59 14.87
N GLY A 127 -27.57 2.39 14.60
CA GLY A 127 -26.27 1.97 15.11
C GLY A 127 -25.11 2.61 14.32
N ASN A 128 -23.87 2.24 14.68
CA ASN A 128 -22.69 2.54 13.89
C ASN A 128 -22.51 1.53 12.76
N TYR A 129 -22.07 2.00 11.60
CA TYR A 129 -21.59 1.16 10.50
C TYR A 129 -20.18 1.56 10.12
N VAL A 130 -19.40 0.57 9.67
CA VAL A 130 -18.03 0.74 9.17
C VAL A 130 -18.01 0.30 7.71
N LEU A 131 -17.52 1.16 6.83
CA LEU A 131 -17.33 0.82 5.42
C LEU A 131 -15.84 0.65 5.11
N ASP A 132 -15.51 -0.39 4.36
CA ASP A 132 -14.17 -0.54 3.81
C ASP A 132 -13.98 0.53 2.73
N ASN A 133 -12.85 1.22 2.74
CA ASN A 133 -12.55 2.14 1.64
C ASN A 133 -12.05 1.27 0.47
N ALA A 134 -12.58 1.46 -0.74
CA ALA A 134 -12.08 0.80 -1.96
C ALA A 134 -10.61 1.17 -2.30
N GLY A 135 -10.02 2.08 -1.52
CA GLY A 135 -8.59 2.39 -1.51
C GLY A 135 -7.95 2.27 -0.13
N ALA A 136 -8.58 1.65 0.87
CA ALA A 136 -7.88 1.24 2.10
C ALA A 136 -6.87 0.12 1.84
N THR A 137 -6.89 -0.48 0.64
CA THR A 137 -5.84 -1.40 0.15
C THR A 137 -4.69 -0.71 -0.60
N ILE A 138 -4.65 0.63 -0.59
CA ILE A 138 -3.46 1.41 -0.93
C ILE A 138 -2.70 1.58 0.38
N PRO A 139 -1.63 0.83 0.67
CA PRO A 139 -0.83 1.11 1.85
C PRO A 139 -0.26 2.52 1.67
N PRO A 140 -0.67 3.48 2.51
CA PRO A 140 -0.39 4.89 2.31
C PRO A 140 1.11 5.13 2.17
N GLY A 141 1.50 5.97 1.21
CA GLY A 141 2.81 6.60 1.18
C GLY A 141 2.84 7.69 2.26
N TRP A 142 2.79 7.33 3.54
CA TRP A 142 2.85 8.31 4.60
C TRP A 142 4.25 8.90 4.64
N ARG A 143 4.31 10.22 4.56
CA ARG A 143 5.54 10.99 4.53
C ARG A 143 5.48 12.11 5.54
N TRP A 144 6.64 12.45 6.06
CA TRP A 144 6.87 13.65 6.81
C TRP A 144 7.14 14.81 5.85
N CYS A 145 6.57 15.98 6.14
CA CYS A 145 6.84 17.19 5.37
C CYS A 145 7.96 18.03 6.01
N ASN A 146 9.06 18.27 5.32
CA ASN A 146 10.19 19.06 5.82
C ASN A 146 9.83 20.54 6.10
N LYS A 147 8.80 21.07 5.45
CA LYS A 147 8.38 22.48 5.64
C LYS A 147 7.48 22.66 6.85
N CYS A 148 6.40 21.87 6.92
CA CYS A 148 5.40 22.02 7.98
C CYS A 148 5.51 20.98 9.10
N GLN A 149 6.38 19.98 8.95
CA GLN A 149 6.63 18.90 9.91
C GLN A 149 5.47 17.90 10.07
N LEU A 150 4.32 18.13 9.43
CA LEU A 150 3.18 17.22 9.47
C LEU A 150 3.46 15.89 8.77
N LEU A 151 2.87 14.82 9.31
CA LEU A 151 2.67 13.59 8.56
C LEU A 151 1.55 13.82 7.54
N PHE A 152 1.83 13.53 6.28
CA PHE A 152 0.90 13.65 5.19
C PHE A 152 0.93 12.41 4.29
N LEU A 153 -0.18 12.18 3.61
CA LEU A 153 -0.34 11.10 2.67
C LEU A 153 0.14 11.56 1.29
N GLU A 154 1.22 10.97 0.79
CA GLU A 154 1.67 11.13 -0.59
C GLU A 154 0.90 10.16 -1.49
N LEU A 155 0.04 10.69 -2.36
CA LEU A 155 -0.72 9.92 -3.35
C LEU A 155 -0.07 10.07 -4.74
N THR A 156 0.45 8.99 -5.33
CA THR A 156 1.01 8.98 -6.71
C THR A 156 0.34 7.93 -7.63
N PRO A 157 0.05 8.24 -8.92
CA PRO A 157 -0.11 9.55 -9.57
C PRO A 157 -1.58 9.91 -9.86
N ALA A 158 -1.80 11.22 -10.02
CA ALA A 158 -3.07 11.85 -10.35
C ALA A 158 -3.78 11.20 -11.55
N LYS A 159 -4.94 10.59 -11.32
CA LYS A 159 -5.87 10.28 -12.41
C LYS A 159 -6.47 11.60 -12.88
N SER A 160 -6.04 12.08 -14.06
CA SER A 160 -6.83 13.08 -14.78
C SER A 160 -8.18 12.44 -15.07
N SER A 161 -9.27 13.01 -14.57
CA SER A 161 -10.62 12.55 -14.90
C SER A 161 -11.01 12.89 -16.35
N SER A 162 -10.13 13.45 -17.18
CA SER A 162 -10.32 13.63 -18.63
C SER A 162 -9.00 14.01 -19.34
N PRO A 163 -8.80 13.63 -20.61
CA PRO A 163 -7.75 14.22 -21.44
C PRO A 163 -7.95 15.75 -21.54
N GLY A 164 -7.00 16.54 -21.03
CA GLY A 164 -7.00 18.01 -21.14
C GLY A 164 -7.53 18.81 -19.94
N GLY A 165 -7.85 18.17 -18.81
CA GLY A 165 -8.21 18.89 -17.58
C GLY A 165 -6.99 19.50 -16.84
N PRO A 166 -7.16 20.58 -16.05
CA PRO A 166 -6.07 21.14 -15.25
C PRO A 166 -5.58 20.13 -14.22
N ILE A 167 -4.26 20.05 -14.05
CA ILE A 167 -3.60 19.18 -13.08
C ILE A 167 -3.98 19.65 -11.67
N VAL A 168 -4.83 18.88 -10.97
CA VAL A 168 -4.99 19.04 -9.52
C VAL A 168 -3.95 18.19 -8.82
N ASN A 169 -3.08 18.83 -8.06
CA ASN A 169 -2.01 18.20 -7.30
C ASN A 169 -2.58 17.44 -6.10
N ASN A 170 -2.48 16.11 -6.10
CA ASN A 170 -3.00 15.22 -5.05
C ASN A 170 -2.12 15.18 -3.78
N LEU A 171 -1.23 16.16 -3.60
CA LEU A 171 -0.26 16.25 -2.50
C LEU A 171 -0.77 17.07 -1.30
N GLY A 172 -2.02 17.55 -1.34
CA GLY A 172 -2.61 18.32 -0.26
C GLY A 172 -2.03 19.73 -0.07
N VAL A 173 -2.67 20.52 0.80
CA VAL A 173 -2.29 21.91 1.12
C VAL A 173 -1.29 21.94 2.27
N CYS A 174 -0.09 22.47 2.01
CA CYS A 174 0.92 22.66 3.05
C CYS A 174 0.67 23.96 3.83
N PRO A 175 0.66 23.94 5.18
CA PRO A 175 0.55 25.16 6.00
C PRO A 175 1.68 26.17 5.78
N ALA A 176 2.84 25.71 5.30
CA ALA A 176 3.98 26.56 4.94
C ALA A 176 3.84 27.19 3.55
N GLY A 177 2.74 26.93 2.83
CA GLY A 177 2.50 27.35 1.45
C GLY A 177 2.93 26.30 0.43
N GLY A 178 2.19 26.24 -0.69
CA GLY A 178 2.42 25.26 -1.76
C GLY A 178 2.05 23.83 -1.36
N THR A 179 2.71 22.86 -1.98
CA THR A 179 2.55 21.42 -1.68
C THR A 179 3.50 20.98 -0.56
N HIS A 180 3.15 19.85 0.09
CA HIS A 180 4.06 19.21 1.03
C HIS A 180 5.40 18.84 0.37
N ASP A 181 6.46 18.85 1.17
CA ASP A 181 7.84 18.59 0.77
C ASP A 181 8.38 17.39 1.54
N ALA A 182 8.45 16.24 0.89
CA ALA A 182 8.90 15.00 1.52
C ALA A 182 10.43 14.82 1.54
N THR A 183 11.21 15.87 1.25
CA THR A 183 12.68 15.80 1.26
C THR A 183 13.18 15.38 2.64
N GLY A 184 13.96 14.30 2.71
CA GLY A 184 14.47 13.76 3.99
C GLY A 184 13.45 12.95 4.79
N SER A 185 12.24 12.72 4.28
CA SER A 185 11.25 11.83 4.89
C SER A 185 11.60 10.37 4.69
N GLY A 186 11.42 9.55 5.73
CA GLY A 186 11.22 8.11 5.56
C GLY A 186 9.84 7.78 5.00
N ASN A 187 9.60 6.51 4.66
CA ASN A 187 8.28 5.98 4.32
C ASN A 187 7.66 5.37 5.57
N TYR A 188 6.53 5.90 6.04
CA TYR A 188 5.90 5.42 7.27
C TYR A 188 4.75 4.47 6.98
N ASN A 189 4.54 3.52 7.89
CA ASN A 189 3.38 2.63 7.86
C ASN A 189 2.47 2.93 9.05
N LEU A 190 1.18 3.13 8.77
CA LEU A 190 0.13 3.28 9.78
C LEU A 190 -0.90 2.19 9.54
N SER A 191 -1.29 1.52 10.62
CA SER A 191 -2.31 0.48 10.60
C SER A 191 -3.66 1.03 11.07
N ALA A 192 -4.75 0.52 10.51
CA ALA A 192 -6.11 0.72 11.03
C ALA A 192 -6.47 -0.27 12.15
N SER A 193 -5.49 -1.02 12.65
CA SER A 193 -5.65 -2.04 13.70
C SER A 193 -4.40 -2.14 14.57
N GLY A 194 -4.56 -2.46 15.86
CA GLY A 194 -3.45 -2.65 16.78
C GLY A 194 -3.67 -2.00 18.15
N ALA A 195 -2.66 -2.09 19.01
CA ALA A 195 -2.65 -1.41 20.31
C ALA A 195 -2.15 0.03 20.13
N GLY A 196 -2.97 1.01 20.54
CA GLY A 196 -2.63 2.42 20.42
C GLY A 196 -3.85 3.33 20.52
N GLN A 197 -3.67 4.61 20.19
CA GLN A 197 -4.76 5.58 20.12
C GLN A 197 -5.43 5.49 18.74
N SER A 198 -6.72 5.14 18.70
CA SER A 198 -7.57 5.27 17.52
C SER A 198 -8.15 6.69 17.41
N GLY A 199 -8.85 6.99 16.32
CA GLY A 199 -9.43 8.30 16.02
C GLY A 199 -8.51 9.17 15.16
N TRP A 200 -7.53 8.57 14.46
CA TRP A 200 -6.66 9.28 13.53
C TRP A 200 -7.15 9.08 12.11
N ASN A 201 -7.29 10.17 11.35
CA ASN A 201 -7.80 10.13 10.00
C ASN A 201 -6.92 10.97 9.07
N VAL A 202 -6.87 10.60 7.79
CA VAL A 202 -6.37 11.49 6.75
C VAL A 202 -7.47 12.48 6.37
N CYS A 203 -7.11 13.75 6.26
CA CYS A 203 -8.02 14.74 5.68
C CYS A 203 -7.91 14.71 4.16
N ASN A 204 -9.01 14.48 3.44
CA ASN A 204 -9.01 14.39 1.98
C ASN A 204 -8.73 15.73 1.25
N GLN A 205 -8.66 16.84 1.98
CA GLN A 205 -8.36 18.16 1.43
C GLN A 205 -6.89 18.54 1.62
N CYS A 206 -6.38 18.44 2.86
CA CYS A 206 -4.98 18.79 3.15
C CYS A 206 -4.01 17.62 3.09
N GLN A 207 -4.52 16.39 2.97
CA GLN A 207 -3.78 15.13 2.99
C GLN A 207 -2.98 14.87 4.27
N SER A 208 -3.10 15.71 5.30
CA SER A 208 -2.43 15.49 6.58
C SER A 208 -3.20 14.52 7.47
N LEU A 209 -2.47 13.72 8.25
CA LEU A 209 -3.06 12.95 9.34
C LEU A 209 -3.48 13.91 10.46
N PHE A 210 -4.73 13.79 10.90
CA PHE A 210 -5.27 14.57 12.01
C PHE A 210 -6.05 13.68 12.97
N PHE A 211 -6.11 14.09 14.23
CA PHE A 211 -6.89 13.43 15.26
C PHE A 211 -8.34 13.93 15.24
N ALA A 212 -9.28 13.06 14.90
CA ALA A 212 -10.72 13.31 14.90
C ALA A 212 -11.43 12.84 16.16
N GLY A 213 -10.74 12.15 17.07
CA GLY A 213 -11.33 11.61 18.31
C GLY A 213 -11.64 12.65 19.40
N GLY A 214 -11.33 13.93 19.17
CA GLY A 214 -11.62 15.03 20.09
C GLY A 214 -12.97 15.72 19.83
N SER A 215 -13.36 16.65 20.71
CA SER A 215 -14.56 17.49 20.53
C SER A 215 -14.40 18.56 19.43
N SER A 216 -13.19 18.75 18.92
CA SER A 216 -12.86 19.64 17.82
C SER A 216 -11.83 18.95 16.93
N MET A 217 -11.98 19.10 15.61
CA MET A 217 -11.03 18.60 14.62
C MET A 217 -9.87 19.59 14.38
N GLY A 218 -9.87 20.76 15.02
CA GLY A 218 -8.82 21.78 14.89
C GLY A 218 -8.81 22.50 13.54
N VAL A 219 -7.83 23.39 13.37
CA VAL A 219 -7.67 24.19 12.14
C VAL A 219 -7.06 23.36 11.02
N CYS A 220 -7.77 23.27 9.89
CA CYS A 220 -7.27 22.69 8.65
C CYS A 220 -6.56 23.77 7.82
N PRO A 221 -5.45 23.46 7.12
CA PRO A 221 -4.81 24.41 6.20
C PRO A 221 -5.57 24.57 4.88
N ALA A 222 -6.51 23.66 4.57
CA ALA A 222 -7.44 23.81 3.46
C ALA A 222 -8.54 24.84 3.81
N PRO A 223 -9.23 25.43 2.81
CA PRO A 223 -10.24 26.47 3.06
C PRO A 223 -11.50 26.01 3.82
N LEU A 224 -11.64 24.72 4.10
CA LEU A 224 -12.72 24.13 4.90
C LEU A 224 -12.15 23.37 6.10
N SER A 225 -13.01 22.99 7.04
CA SER A 225 -12.68 22.10 8.16
C SER A 225 -12.11 20.77 7.67
N HIS A 226 -11.37 20.08 8.56
CA HIS A 226 -10.91 18.72 8.28
C HIS A 226 -12.07 17.82 7.89
N ASN A 227 -11.83 17.00 6.87
CA ASN A 227 -12.81 16.09 6.29
C ASN A 227 -12.21 14.69 6.20
N SER A 228 -12.75 13.77 7.00
CA SER A 228 -12.34 12.36 7.06
C SER A 228 -13.03 11.46 6.04
N VAL A 229 -13.83 12.01 5.11
CA VAL A 229 -14.47 11.25 4.02
C VAL A 229 -13.40 10.49 3.22
N GLY A 230 -13.51 9.16 3.20
CA GLY A 230 -12.56 8.29 2.52
C GLY A 230 -11.29 7.97 3.31
N SER A 231 -11.23 8.31 4.60
CA SER A 231 -10.16 7.89 5.51
C SER A 231 -10.54 6.62 6.27
N ALA A 232 -9.57 5.72 6.48
CA ALA A 232 -9.66 4.73 7.54
C ALA A 232 -9.53 5.40 8.92
N ASP A 233 -9.92 4.68 9.99
CA ASP A 233 -9.56 5.03 11.37
C ASP A 233 -8.20 4.40 11.73
N TYR A 234 -7.13 5.19 11.65
CA TYR A 234 -5.77 4.75 11.96
C TYR A 234 -5.53 4.70 13.47
N VAL A 235 -4.72 3.72 13.87
CA VAL A 235 -4.31 3.54 15.26
C VAL A 235 -2.83 3.89 15.37
N LEU A 236 -2.51 4.89 16.19
CA LEU A 236 -1.12 5.28 16.45
C LEU A 236 -0.61 4.67 17.76
N PRO A 237 0.49 3.90 17.73
CA PRO A 237 1.14 3.40 18.94
C PRO A 237 1.69 4.54 19.80
N ASN A 238 1.53 4.38 21.12
CA ASN A 238 2.11 5.27 22.14
C ASN A 238 3.34 4.67 22.85
N SER A 239 3.79 3.49 22.39
CA SER A 239 5.02 2.80 22.76
C SER A 239 5.40 1.82 21.62
N GLY A 240 6.68 1.43 21.53
CA GLY A 240 7.15 0.42 20.56
C GLY A 240 8.52 0.75 19.93
N ASP A 241 8.91 -0.07 18.94
CA ASP A 241 10.23 -0.04 18.30
C ASP A 241 10.31 0.84 17.04
N GLY A 242 9.24 1.58 16.71
CA GLY A 242 9.20 2.52 15.58
C GLY A 242 9.95 3.83 15.83
N GLN A 243 10.03 4.71 14.82
CA GLN A 243 10.56 6.06 14.98
C GLN A 243 9.74 6.78 16.07
N SER A 244 10.37 7.03 17.20
CA SER A 244 9.79 7.74 18.33
C SER A 244 9.94 9.25 18.18
N GLY A 245 9.13 10.04 18.89
CA GLY A 245 9.27 11.50 18.91
C GLY A 245 8.17 12.23 18.15
N TRP A 246 7.26 11.50 17.50
CA TRP A 246 6.07 12.08 16.87
C TRP A 246 5.16 12.69 17.92
N LYS A 247 4.64 13.88 17.60
CA LYS A 247 3.82 14.71 18.47
C LYS A 247 2.50 15.05 17.81
N TRP A 248 1.48 15.24 18.64
CA TRP A 248 0.18 15.77 18.27
C TRP A 248 0.12 17.25 18.58
N CYS A 249 -0.42 18.04 17.67
CA CYS A 249 -0.67 19.46 17.91
C CYS A 249 -2.14 19.72 18.23
N ASN A 250 -2.43 20.22 19.43
CA ASN A 250 -3.81 20.50 19.88
C ASN A 250 -4.54 21.59 19.08
N LYS A 251 -3.81 22.48 18.39
CA LYS A 251 -4.39 23.59 17.62
C LYS A 251 -4.96 23.13 16.27
N CYS A 252 -4.23 22.27 15.57
CA CYS A 252 -4.60 21.79 14.23
C CYS A 252 -4.99 20.32 14.20
N GLN A 253 -4.89 19.63 15.34
CA GLN A 253 -5.05 18.19 15.52
C GLN A 253 -4.06 17.32 14.71
N GLY A 254 -3.07 17.92 14.06
CA GLY A 254 -2.14 17.23 13.18
C GLY A 254 -1.07 16.45 13.94
N LEU A 255 -0.68 15.30 13.39
CA LEU A 255 0.54 14.60 13.82
C LEU A 255 1.74 15.22 13.12
N PHE A 256 2.79 15.55 13.86
CA PHE A 256 4.01 16.16 13.35
C PHE A 256 5.26 15.57 14.02
N PHE A 257 6.38 15.61 13.32
CA PHE A 257 7.68 15.19 13.85
C PHE A 257 8.61 16.39 13.96
N PRO A 258 9.00 16.83 15.17
CA PRO A 258 9.92 17.95 15.36
C PRO A 258 11.31 17.66 14.78
N SER A 259 11.84 18.58 13.96
CA SER A 259 13.25 18.54 13.52
C SER A 259 14.11 19.43 14.42
N GLY A 260 14.63 18.86 15.51
CA GLY A 260 15.36 19.61 16.53
C GLY A 260 14.46 20.63 17.24
N THR A 261 14.78 21.92 17.17
CA THR A 261 13.95 23.01 17.72
C THR A 261 12.89 23.51 16.72
N ASN A 262 12.90 23.05 15.48
CA ASN A 262 11.92 23.43 14.48
C ASN A 262 10.66 22.58 14.61
N LEU A 263 9.59 23.18 15.13
CA LEU A 263 8.28 22.51 15.26
C LEU A 263 7.42 22.62 13.99
N GLY A 264 7.84 23.34 12.96
CA GLY A 264 7.09 23.47 11.70
C GLY A 264 5.92 24.44 11.74
N ALA A 265 5.48 24.88 10.55
CA ALA A 265 4.37 25.82 10.39
C ALA A 265 3.01 25.18 10.70
N CYS A 266 2.26 25.77 11.64
CA CYS A 266 0.95 25.30 12.05
C CYS A 266 -0.17 26.03 11.28
N PRO A 267 -1.23 25.32 10.81
CA PRO A 267 -2.42 25.93 10.21
C PRO A 267 -3.09 27.01 11.07
N ALA A 268 -3.00 26.88 12.40
CA ALA A 268 -3.56 27.85 13.34
C ALA A 268 -2.70 29.12 13.53
N GLY A 269 -1.60 29.24 12.79
CA GLY A 269 -0.60 30.29 12.94
C GLY A 269 0.54 29.91 13.90
N GLY A 270 1.73 30.44 13.60
CA GLY A 270 2.95 30.14 14.35
C GLY A 270 3.41 28.69 14.19
N ALA A 271 4.18 28.20 15.16
CA ALA A 271 4.72 26.83 15.15
C ALA A 271 3.74 25.80 15.74
N HIS A 272 3.90 24.50 15.46
CA HIS A 272 3.12 23.46 16.14
C HIS A 272 3.34 23.49 17.68
N ASP A 273 2.38 22.95 18.44
CA ASP A 273 2.37 22.96 19.91
C ASP A 273 2.29 21.51 20.43
N ASP A 274 3.38 21.01 21.00
CA ASP A 274 3.51 19.66 21.55
C ASP A 274 3.37 19.59 23.08
N ARG A 275 3.11 20.71 23.77
CA ARG A 275 3.15 20.77 25.25
C ARG A 275 2.17 19.83 25.92
N THR A 276 1.07 19.50 25.25
CA THR A 276 0.03 18.58 25.74
C THR A 276 0.07 17.24 25.01
N SER A 277 1.09 16.97 24.20
CA SER A 277 1.22 15.75 23.42
C SER A 277 1.85 14.62 24.22
N GLY A 278 1.32 13.41 24.06
CA GLY A 278 2.07 12.18 24.33
C GLY A 278 3.19 11.98 23.30
N ASN A 279 3.90 10.86 23.41
CA ASN A 279 4.84 10.41 22.38
C ASN A 279 4.16 9.37 21.48
N TYR A 280 4.30 9.52 20.17
CA TYR A 280 3.83 8.54 19.20
C TYR A 280 5.02 7.89 18.49
N PHE A 281 4.80 6.68 18.02
CA PHE A 281 5.80 5.84 17.36
C PHE A 281 5.28 5.46 15.99
N LEU A 282 5.99 5.83 14.94
CA LEU A 282 5.66 5.43 13.57
C LEU A 282 6.68 4.44 13.05
N THR A 283 6.20 3.32 12.56
CA THR A 283 7.04 2.30 11.93
C THR A 283 7.47 2.82 10.56
N LEU A 284 8.79 2.85 10.31
CA LEU A 284 9.32 3.03 8.97
C LEU A 284 9.10 1.74 8.18
N ARG A 285 8.78 1.84 6.89
CA ARG A 285 8.84 0.68 5.99
C ARG A 285 10.28 0.17 5.97
N GLY A 286 10.45 -1.08 6.34
CA GLY A 286 11.75 -1.68 6.59
C GLY A 286 11.63 -3.16 6.90
N GLY A 287 12.77 -3.85 6.89
CA GLY A 287 12.86 -5.29 7.04
C GLY A 287 12.34 -6.00 5.81
N ASN A 288 11.25 -6.73 6.00
CA ASN A 288 10.62 -7.60 5.00
C ASN A 288 9.62 -6.88 4.09
N ILE A 289 9.51 -5.55 4.20
CA ILE A 289 8.55 -4.75 3.44
C ILE A 289 9.18 -3.49 2.87
N ASN A 290 9.00 -3.29 1.58
CA ASN A 290 9.35 -2.08 0.84
C ASN A 290 8.19 -1.67 -0.10
N ASP A 291 8.37 -0.60 -0.85
CA ASP A 291 7.44 -0.18 -1.89
C ASP A 291 7.37 -1.19 -3.04
N VAL A 292 6.16 -1.40 -3.56
CA VAL A 292 5.93 -2.19 -4.76
C VAL A 292 5.95 -1.26 -5.97
N LEU A 293 6.79 -1.58 -6.94
CA LEU A 293 6.91 -0.87 -8.20
C LEU A 293 6.20 -1.64 -9.31
N CYS A 294 5.53 -0.92 -10.20
CA CYS A 294 4.95 -1.51 -11.41
C CYS A 294 5.13 -0.60 -12.63
N ASN A 295 4.88 -1.14 -13.82
CA ASN A 295 4.82 -0.39 -15.08
C ASN A 295 3.37 -0.29 -15.57
N ASN A 296 2.48 0.28 -14.75
CA ASN A 296 1.03 0.34 -15.04
C ASN A 296 0.45 -1.03 -15.46
N CYS A 297 0.84 -2.07 -14.72
CA CYS A 297 0.53 -3.48 -14.98
C CYS A 297 0.95 -4.03 -16.36
N GLN A 298 1.72 -3.28 -17.14
CA GLN A 298 2.36 -3.79 -18.36
C GLN A 298 3.60 -4.62 -18.00
N ASN A 299 4.09 -5.39 -18.96
CA ASN A 299 5.32 -6.16 -18.79
C ASN A 299 6.47 -5.22 -18.42
N ILE A 300 7.24 -5.67 -17.43
CA ILE A 300 8.47 -4.99 -17.02
C ILE A 300 9.62 -5.64 -17.81
N GLU A 301 10.24 -4.84 -18.68
CA GLU A 301 11.27 -5.29 -19.61
C GLU A 301 12.65 -4.79 -19.19
N GLY A 302 13.65 -5.67 -19.30
CA GLY A 302 15.04 -5.33 -18.98
C GLY A 302 15.26 -4.80 -17.56
N LEU A 303 14.54 -5.34 -16.56
CA LEU A 303 14.62 -4.86 -15.18
C LEU A 303 16.03 -5.06 -14.62
N CYS A 304 16.62 -3.99 -14.11
CA CYS A 304 17.89 -4.01 -13.40
C CYS A 304 17.72 -3.36 -12.03
N VAL A 305 18.05 -4.12 -10.98
CA VAL A 305 18.11 -3.66 -9.59
C VAL A 305 19.58 -3.60 -9.19
N ARG A 306 20.05 -2.40 -8.86
CA ARG A 306 21.43 -2.11 -8.52
C ARG A 306 21.51 -1.49 -7.13
N LEU A 307 22.36 -2.02 -6.26
CA LEU A 307 22.66 -1.47 -4.94
C LEU A 307 24.09 -0.94 -4.93
N ASP A 308 24.25 0.38 -4.92
CA ASP A 308 25.50 1.05 -4.63
C ASP A 308 25.74 1.07 -3.12
N VAL A 309 26.77 0.37 -2.65
CA VAL A 309 27.08 0.29 -1.21
C VAL A 309 27.90 1.51 -0.80
N THR A 310 27.34 2.35 0.07
CA THR A 310 27.99 3.61 0.52
C THR A 310 28.62 3.48 1.91
N GLU A 311 28.17 2.52 2.71
CA GLU A 311 28.75 2.11 3.99
C GLU A 311 28.74 0.59 4.06
N ASP A 312 29.77 -0.01 4.68
CA ASP A 312 29.92 -1.45 4.79
C ASP A 312 28.63 -2.11 5.30
N LEU A 313 28.06 -2.98 4.47
CA LEU A 313 26.91 -3.82 4.82
C LEU A 313 27.43 -5.04 5.58
N VAL A 314 27.17 -5.08 6.89
CA VAL A 314 27.72 -6.10 7.80
C VAL A 314 26.59 -6.81 8.52
N ALA A 315 26.37 -8.10 8.20
CA ALA A 315 25.39 -8.96 8.87
C ALA A 315 26.12 -10.17 9.50
N PRO A 316 26.70 -10.01 10.70
CA PRO A 316 27.51 -11.05 11.31
C PRO A 316 26.65 -12.26 11.70
N LYS A 317 27.29 -13.43 11.75
CA LYS A 317 26.65 -14.62 12.33
C LYS A 317 26.40 -14.38 13.82
N THR A 318 25.20 -14.70 14.28
CA THR A 318 24.82 -14.64 15.70
C THR A 318 24.44 -16.03 16.22
N ALA A 319 23.97 -16.12 17.46
CA ALA A 319 23.42 -17.38 17.98
C ALA A 319 22.01 -17.68 17.40
N GLN A 320 21.33 -16.66 16.89
CA GLN A 320 19.95 -16.72 16.38
C GLN A 320 19.90 -16.70 14.84
N ASP A 321 20.95 -16.21 14.18
CA ASP A 321 21.05 -16.03 12.74
C ASP A 321 22.36 -16.67 12.23
N GLN A 322 22.28 -17.40 11.11
CA GLN A 322 23.46 -17.94 10.42
C GLN A 322 24.38 -16.82 9.88
N GLY A 323 23.89 -15.58 9.88
CA GLY A 323 24.55 -14.41 9.37
C GLY A 323 24.48 -14.34 7.86
N GLY A 324 24.78 -13.15 7.34
CA GLY A 324 24.61 -12.87 5.93
C GLY A 324 23.33 -12.08 5.67
N PHE A 325 23.17 -11.70 4.42
CA PHE A 325 22.00 -10.96 3.97
C PHE A 325 21.81 -11.19 2.49
N SER A 326 20.65 -10.79 2.00
CA SER A 326 20.25 -10.89 0.61
C SER A 326 19.63 -9.60 0.13
N LEU A 327 19.88 -9.29 -1.14
CA LEU A 327 19.06 -8.40 -1.95
C LEU A 327 18.07 -9.30 -2.69
N GLN A 328 16.83 -9.34 -2.22
CA GLN A 328 15.76 -10.09 -2.85
C GLN A 328 14.98 -9.18 -3.78
N LEU A 329 14.90 -9.56 -5.06
CA LEU A 329 13.94 -9.03 -6.02
C LEU A 329 12.74 -9.99 -6.06
N ASN A 330 11.65 -9.54 -5.46
CA ASN A 330 10.40 -10.25 -5.31
C ASN A 330 9.41 -9.77 -6.37
N ALA A 331 9.29 -10.52 -7.46
CA ALA A 331 8.47 -10.13 -8.61
C ALA A 331 7.12 -10.88 -8.64
N PHE A 332 6.09 -10.19 -9.11
CA PHE A 332 4.76 -10.75 -9.31
C PHE A 332 4.55 -11.03 -10.80
N PRO A 333 4.18 -12.27 -11.18
CA PRO A 333 3.94 -12.61 -12.56
C PRO A 333 2.69 -11.93 -13.10
N GLN A 334 2.61 -11.77 -14.42
CA GLN A 334 1.39 -11.38 -15.10
C GLN A 334 0.24 -12.38 -14.81
N PRO A 335 -1.03 -11.93 -14.73
CA PRO A 335 -2.15 -12.81 -14.46
C PRO A 335 -2.27 -13.97 -15.46
N GLY A 336 -2.60 -15.16 -14.95
CA GLY A 336 -2.78 -16.36 -15.77
C GLY A 336 -1.50 -17.11 -16.13
N GLN A 337 -0.33 -16.67 -15.65
CA GLN A 337 0.92 -17.42 -15.83
C GLN A 337 0.94 -18.67 -14.94
N THR A 338 1.13 -19.83 -15.55
CA THR A 338 1.12 -21.13 -14.88
C THR A 338 2.37 -21.93 -15.21
N SER A 339 2.81 -22.76 -14.28
CA SER A 339 3.84 -23.79 -14.48
C SER A 339 3.32 -25.12 -13.99
N GLN A 340 3.47 -26.20 -14.78
CA GLN A 340 3.01 -27.53 -14.37
C GLN A 340 1.53 -27.58 -13.92
N GLY A 341 0.69 -26.75 -14.56
CA GLY A 341 -0.74 -26.62 -14.23
C GLY A 341 -1.04 -25.85 -12.94
N GLN A 342 -0.01 -25.29 -12.28
CA GLN A 342 -0.11 -24.48 -11.07
C GLN A 342 0.00 -22.99 -11.41
N GLN A 343 -0.82 -22.14 -10.80
CA GLN A 343 -0.68 -20.69 -10.91
C GLN A 343 0.65 -20.24 -10.29
N LEU A 344 1.43 -19.40 -10.97
CA LEU A 344 2.58 -18.77 -10.30
C LEU A 344 2.10 -17.52 -9.56
N ASN A 345 2.61 -17.32 -8.34
CA ASN A 345 2.27 -16.19 -7.50
C ASN A 345 3.46 -15.25 -7.28
N TRP A 346 4.68 -15.80 -7.28
CA TRP A 346 5.86 -15.07 -6.86
C TRP A 346 7.09 -15.59 -7.60
N LEU A 347 7.81 -14.71 -8.28
CA LEU A 347 9.05 -14.99 -8.99
C LEU A 347 10.17 -14.30 -8.22
N GLN A 348 10.97 -15.07 -7.49
CA GLN A 348 12.01 -14.54 -6.64
C GLN A 348 13.37 -14.66 -7.31
N TYR A 349 14.11 -13.55 -7.34
CA TYR A 349 15.49 -13.48 -7.79
C TYR A 349 16.32 -12.92 -6.64
N VAL A 350 17.25 -13.71 -6.12
CA VAL A 350 17.96 -13.40 -4.88
C VAL A 350 19.45 -13.32 -5.15
N TRP A 351 20.05 -12.17 -4.86
CA TRP A 351 21.49 -12.09 -4.62
C TRP A 351 21.72 -12.19 -3.12
N TYR A 352 22.62 -13.03 -2.64
CA TYR A 352 22.90 -13.09 -1.21
C TYR A 352 24.34 -13.44 -0.87
N VAL A 353 24.76 -13.05 0.33
CA VAL A 353 26.04 -13.38 0.94
C VAL A 353 25.83 -14.18 2.20
N THR A 354 26.56 -15.29 2.34
CA THR A 354 26.65 -16.04 3.60
C THR A 354 27.94 -16.86 3.62
N GLY A 355 28.50 -17.10 4.80
CA GLY A 355 29.71 -17.89 4.98
C GLY A 355 30.94 -17.34 4.24
N GLY A 356 30.99 -16.05 3.93
CA GLY A 356 32.10 -15.44 3.18
C GLY A 356 32.06 -15.67 1.67
N ALA A 357 30.91 -16.05 1.10
CA ALA A 357 30.73 -16.21 -0.34
C ALA A 357 29.40 -15.60 -0.80
N ALA A 358 29.32 -15.23 -2.08
CA ALA A 358 28.12 -14.69 -2.71
C ALA A 358 27.49 -15.65 -3.72
N TYR A 359 26.17 -15.59 -3.82
CA TYR A 359 25.35 -16.50 -4.62
C TYR A 359 24.21 -15.74 -5.29
N GLY A 360 23.77 -16.27 -6.43
CA GLY A 360 22.52 -15.92 -7.10
C GLY A 360 21.55 -17.10 -7.02
N GLU A 361 20.28 -16.84 -6.71
CA GLU A 361 19.26 -17.87 -6.58
C GLU A 361 17.95 -17.42 -7.23
N VAL A 362 17.25 -18.36 -7.87
CA VAL A 362 15.96 -18.11 -8.51
C VAL A 362 14.96 -19.14 -8.01
N GLN A 363 13.81 -18.67 -7.54
CA GLN A 363 12.73 -19.51 -7.03
C GLN A 363 11.38 -19.02 -7.55
N TYR A 364 10.64 -19.89 -8.24
CA TYR A 364 9.29 -19.56 -8.74
C TYR A 364 8.25 -20.29 -7.92
N TRP A 365 7.49 -19.52 -7.14
CA TRP A 365 6.57 -20.04 -6.15
C TRP A 365 5.13 -20.12 -6.66
N GLN A 366 4.48 -21.22 -6.30
CA GLN A 366 3.03 -21.27 -6.16
C GLN A 366 2.70 -21.32 -4.68
N ILE A 367 1.79 -20.45 -4.25
CA ILE A 367 1.49 -20.30 -2.84
C ILE A 367 0.13 -20.90 -2.50
N GLY A 368 0.09 -21.65 -1.40
CA GLY A 368 -1.04 -22.52 -1.08
C GLY A 368 -0.99 -23.90 -1.75
N ALA A 369 0.18 -24.29 -2.27
CA ALA A 369 0.40 -25.59 -2.89
C ALA A 369 0.20 -26.73 -1.89
N PRO A 370 -0.23 -27.92 -2.36
CA PRO A 370 -0.14 -29.12 -1.54
C PRO A 370 1.32 -29.44 -1.21
N HIS A 371 1.55 -30.12 -0.08
CA HIS A 371 2.88 -30.58 0.32
C HIS A 371 3.46 -31.70 -0.56
N SER A 372 2.68 -32.25 -1.49
CA SER A 372 3.14 -33.27 -2.43
C SER A 372 2.34 -33.21 -3.72
N TRP A 373 2.95 -33.67 -4.82
CA TRP A 373 2.27 -33.80 -6.10
C TRP A 373 1.12 -34.81 -6.01
N PRO A 374 -0.01 -34.59 -6.71
CA PRO A 374 -1.12 -35.55 -6.74
C PRO A 374 -0.67 -36.94 -7.19
N SER A 375 -1.31 -37.98 -6.64
CA SER A 375 -1.05 -39.36 -7.05
C SER A 375 -1.26 -39.54 -8.56
N GLY A 376 -0.28 -40.14 -9.25
CA GLY A 376 -0.31 -40.34 -10.70
C GLY A 376 0.19 -39.14 -11.52
N TYR A 377 0.50 -38.00 -10.91
CA TYR A 377 1.16 -36.89 -11.60
C TYR A 377 2.66 -37.19 -11.79
N THR A 378 3.19 -36.85 -12.96
CA THR A 378 4.64 -36.97 -13.25
C THR A 378 5.26 -35.58 -13.29
N PRO A 379 5.95 -35.13 -12.23
CA PRO A 379 6.51 -33.80 -12.17
C PRO A 379 7.80 -33.68 -12.98
N VAL A 380 8.12 -32.45 -13.38
CA VAL A 380 9.45 -32.07 -13.86
C VAL A 380 10.47 -32.38 -12.73
N PRO A 381 11.58 -33.09 -13.01
CA PRO A 381 12.57 -33.42 -12.00
C PRO A 381 13.07 -32.19 -11.23
N GLY A 382 13.20 -32.32 -9.91
CA GLY A 382 13.68 -31.23 -9.04
C GLY A 382 12.62 -30.21 -8.64
N THR A 383 11.37 -30.35 -9.10
CA THR A 383 10.28 -29.43 -8.73
C THR A 383 9.39 -29.98 -7.62
N THR A 384 8.86 -29.07 -6.80
CA THR A 384 7.82 -29.34 -5.81
C THR A 384 6.54 -28.60 -6.19
N PRO A 385 5.37 -28.93 -5.61
CA PRO A 385 4.16 -28.18 -5.93
C PRO A 385 4.26 -26.69 -5.63
N TRP A 386 4.98 -26.31 -4.56
CA TRP A 386 5.19 -24.90 -4.19
C TRP A 386 6.35 -24.24 -4.93
N LEU A 387 7.25 -25.01 -5.56
CA LEU A 387 8.27 -24.54 -6.50
C LEU A 387 8.13 -25.26 -7.84
N PRO A 388 7.06 -25.00 -8.61
CA PRO A 388 6.67 -25.82 -9.75
C PRO A 388 7.48 -25.51 -11.02
N SER A 389 8.56 -24.73 -10.97
CA SER A 389 9.28 -24.31 -12.18
C SER A 389 10.79 -24.25 -12.03
N VAL A 390 11.32 -23.19 -11.41
CA VAL A 390 12.74 -22.95 -11.22
C VAL A 390 13.03 -22.88 -9.73
N ASP A 391 14.02 -23.65 -9.30
CA ASP A 391 14.67 -23.59 -7.99
C ASP A 391 16.15 -23.86 -8.25
N THR A 392 16.95 -22.81 -8.34
CA THR A 392 18.35 -22.93 -8.76
C THR A 392 19.21 -21.88 -8.10
N GLN A 393 20.33 -22.35 -7.55
CA GLN A 393 21.37 -21.54 -6.92
C GLN A 393 22.68 -21.64 -7.69
N GLN A 394 23.41 -20.54 -7.81
CA GLN A 394 24.68 -20.43 -8.50
C GLN A 394 25.66 -19.62 -7.65
N SER A 395 26.88 -20.13 -7.46
CA SER A 395 27.95 -19.36 -6.82
C SER A 395 28.50 -18.30 -7.78
N LEU A 396 28.78 -17.10 -7.27
CA LEU A 396 29.47 -16.05 -8.03
C LEU A 396 30.98 -16.29 -8.11
N GLY A 397 31.51 -17.28 -7.38
CA GLY A 397 32.95 -17.59 -7.38
C GLY A 397 33.82 -16.56 -6.65
N VAL A 398 33.23 -15.75 -5.78
CA VAL A 398 33.92 -14.70 -5.00
C VAL A 398 34.09 -15.10 -3.54
N SER A 399 35.22 -14.71 -2.94
CA SER A 399 35.48 -14.83 -1.51
C SER A 399 35.44 -13.44 -0.87
N LEU A 400 34.64 -13.29 0.18
CA LEU A 400 34.41 -12.05 0.91
C LEU A 400 34.96 -12.17 2.34
N PRO A 401 35.32 -11.04 2.99
CA PRO A 401 35.78 -11.02 4.38
C PRO A 401 34.60 -11.27 5.34
N GLY A 402 34.11 -12.51 5.37
CA GLY A 402 32.90 -12.89 6.09
C GLY A 402 31.63 -12.39 5.40
N ASN A 403 30.60 -12.10 6.19
CA ASN A 403 29.28 -11.66 5.71
C ASN A 403 29.25 -10.14 5.49
N VAL A 404 30.19 -9.65 4.69
CA VAL A 404 30.44 -8.22 4.48
C VAL A 404 30.48 -7.90 2.99
N VAL A 405 29.75 -6.86 2.60
CA VAL A 405 29.96 -6.17 1.32
C VAL A 405 30.45 -4.77 1.63
N GLY A 406 31.69 -4.48 1.22
CA GLY A 406 32.36 -3.24 1.55
C GLY A 406 31.85 -2.04 0.77
N ALA A 407 31.96 -0.86 1.36
CA ALA A 407 31.67 0.42 0.73
C ALA A 407 32.43 0.58 -0.61
N GLY A 408 31.77 1.19 -1.59
CA GLY A 408 32.25 1.30 -2.96
C GLY A 408 31.98 0.08 -3.84
N SER A 409 31.43 -1.01 -3.27
CA SER A 409 30.97 -2.16 -4.07
C SER A 409 29.59 -1.90 -4.70
N VAL A 410 29.28 -2.63 -5.75
CA VAL A 410 27.98 -2.61 -6.43
C VAL A 410 27.43 -4.02 -6.50
N VAL A 411 26.24 -4.25 -5.95
CA VAL A 411 25.48 -5.50 -6.11
C VAL A 411 24.40 -5.28 -7.17
N GLU A 412 24.22 -6.24 -8.08
CA GLU A 412 23.24 -6.09 -9.17
C GLU A 412 22.50 -7.40 -9.47
N ILE A 413 21.19 -7.26 -9.75
CA ILE A 413 20.32 -8.29 -10.32
C ILE A 413 19.75 -7.71 -11.61
N ALA A 414 20.13 -8.29 -12.76
CA ALA A 414 19.69 -7.86 -14.08
C ALA A 414 18.91 -8.97 -14.79
N LEU A 415 17.68 -8.65 -15.21
CA LEU A 415 16.77 -9.56 -15.88
C LEU A 415 16.71 -9.22 -17.37
N ALA A 416 17.13 -10.16 -18.22
CA ALA A 416 16.96 -10.03 -19.66
C ALA A 416 15.55 -10.50 -20.06
N THR A 417 14.93 -9.82 -21.03
CA THR A 417 13.60 -10.16 -21.52
C THR A 417 13.57 -10.37 -23.04
N ASP A 418 12.66 -11.22 -23.50
CA ASP A 418 12.33 -11.36 -24.92
C ASP A 418 11.43 -10.22 -25.43
N SER A 419 11.07 -10.26 -26.72
CA SER A 419 10.18 -9.27 -27.34
C SER A 419 8.73 -9.32 -26.84
N SER A 420 8.37 -10.35 -26.09
CA SER A 420 7.06 -10.48 -25.43
C SER A 420 7.11 -10.07 -23.97
N GLY A 421 8.26 -9.61 -23.48
CA GLY A 421 8.48 -9.20 -22.09
C GLY A 421 8.64 -10.37 -21.10
N ASN A 422 8.85 -11.60 -21.58
CA ASN A 422 9.17 -12.72 -20.70
C ASN A 422 10.64 -12.67 -20.29
N VAL A 423 10.92 -12.89 -19.01
CA VAL A 423 12.28 -13.00 -18.50
C VAL A 423 12.94 -14.27 -19.05
N THR A 424 14.07 -14.11 -19.74
CA THR A 424 14.83 -15.20 -20.37
C THR A 424 16.08 -15.59 -19.59
N SER A 425 16.61 -14.68 -18.79
CA SER A 425 17.73 -14.96 -17.90
C SER A 425 17.83 -13.95 -16.76
N ALA A 426 18.41 -14.36 -15.65
CA ALA A 426 18.80 -13.51 -14.53
C ALA A 426 20.32 -13.52 -14.37
N THR A 427 20.93 -12.33 -14.30
CA THR A 427 22.35 -12.13 -14.00
C THR A 427 22.48 -11.56 -12.61
N PHE A 428 23.30 -12.18 -11.78
CA PHE A 428 23.62 -11.77 -10.42
C PHE A 428 25.09 -11.37 -10.40
N SER A 429 25.41 -10.17 -9.93
CA SER A 429 26.81 -9.73 -9.88
C SER A 429 27.17 -8.92 -8.65
N LEU A 430 28.45 -8.99 -8.31
CA LEU A 430 29.12 -8.13 -7.35
C LEU A 430 30.32 -7.50 -8.06
N THR A 431 30.36 -6.18 -8.09
CA THR A 431 31.55 -5.41 -8.46
C THR A 431 32.20 -4.90 -7.18
N ASP A 432 33.45 -5.25 -6.91
CA ASP A 432 34.18 -4.74 -5.75
C ASP A 432 34.60 -3.26 -5.92
N SER A 433 35.11 -2.65 -4.87
CA SER A 433 35.57 -1.25 -4.89
C SER A 433 36.79 -1.00 -5.80
N ALA A 434 37.47 -2.06 -6.25
CA ALA A 434 38.56 -2.00 -7.23
C ALA A 434 38.05 -2.19 -8.67
N GLY A 435 36.76 -2.46 -8.87
CA GLY A 435 36.13 -2.65 -10.17
C GLY A 435 36.16 -4.10 -10.69
N HIS A 436 36.55 -5.10 -9.88
CA HIS A 436 36.48 -6.50 -10.29
C HIS A 436 35.05 -7.00 -10.21
N VAL A 437 34.58 -7.62 -11.29
CA VAL A 437 33.22 -8.17 -11.38
C VAL A 437 33.25 -9.68 -11.16
N SER A 438 32.44 -10.16 -10.22
CA SER A 438 32.10 -11.57 -10.05
C SER A 438 30.62 -11.75 -10.36
N SER A 439 30.25 -12.73 -11.19
CA SER A 439 28.88 -12.87 -11.67
C SER A 439 28.46 -14.32 -11.91
N ALA A 440 27.17 -14.58 -11.74
CA ALA A 440 26.51 -15.81 -12.14
C ALA A 440 25.29 -15.50 -13.03
N VAL A 441 25.00 -16.37 -13.99
CA VAL A 441 23.86 -16.24 -14.91
C VAL A 441 23.00 -17.49 -14.83
N VAL A 442 21.70 -17.30 -14.59
CA VAL A 442 20.69 -18.36 -14.71
C VAL A 442 19.90 -18.11 -15.99
N SER A 443 19.97 -19.04 -16.93
CA SER A 443 19.20 -18.98 -18.20
C SER A 443 17.95 -19.85 -18.10
N PHE A 444 16.81 -19.36 -18.56
CA PHE A 444 15.53 -20.04 -18.47
C PHE A 444 15.20 -20.76 -19.78
N ALA A 445 14.90 -22.06 -19.69
CA ALA A 445 14.48 -22.86 -20.84
C ALA A 445 13.06 -22.46 -21.30
N ALA A 446 12.69 -22.90 -22.51
CA ALA A 446 11.32 -22.72 -22.99
C ALA A 446 10.32 -23.33 -22.00
N GLY A 447 9.29 -22.57 -21.61
CA GLY A 447 8.32 -22.95 -20.58
C GLY A 447 8.71 -22.55 -19.14
N GLN A 448 9.88 -21.92 -18.94
CA GLN A 448 10.31 -21.32 -17.66
C GLN A 448 10.43 -19.78 -17.75
N GLN A 449 9.92 -19.19 -18.82
CA GLN A 449 10.05 -17.77 -19.13
C GLN A 449 8.71 -17.09 -18.83
N TYR A 450 8.73 -16.12 -17.93
CA TYR A 450 7.54 -15.50 -17.37
C TYR A 450 7.69 -13.97 -17.36
N ALA A 451 6.57 -13.28 -17.48
CA ALA A 451 6.53 -11.83 -17.60
C ALA A 451 6.17 -11.23 -16.25
N ILE A 452 6.83 -10.15 -15.87
CA ILE A 452 6.66 -9.51 -14.57
C ILE A 452 5.69 -8.33 -14.70
N ALA A 453 4.73 -8.24 -13.77
CA ALA A 453 3.73 -7.16 -13.71
C ALA A 453 4.09 -6.07 -12.69
N ALA A 454 4.68 -6.49 -11.57
CA ALA A 454 5.11 -5.63 -10.47
C ALA A 454 6.25 -6.32 -9.71
N PHE A 455 6.98 -5.59 -8.88
CA PHE A 455 7.99 -6.17 -8.01
C PHE A 455 8.23 -5.33 -6.76
N GLN A 456 8.86 -5.94 -5.78
CA GLN A 456 9.36 -5.33 -4.55
C GLN A 456 10.81 -5.75 -4.36
N VAL A 457 11.63 -4.89 -3.77
CA VAL A 457 13.02 -5.23 -3.42
C VAL A 457 13.22 -5.11 -1.93
N ASN A 458 13.77 -6.17 -1.33
CA ASN A 458 14.03 -6.25 0.09
C ASN A 458 15.48 -6.62 0.35
N LEU A 459 16.12 -5.88 1.25
CA LEU A 459 17.40 -6.19 1.87
C LEU A 459 17.14 -6.94 3.18
N VAL A 460 17.11 -8.27 3.13
CA VAL A 460 16.69 -9.14 4.24
C VAL A 460 17.71 -10.26 4.47
N ALA A 461 17.40 -11.23 5.33
CA ALA A 461 18.23 -12.42 5.47
C ALA A 461 18.34 -13.21 4.15
N PRO A 462 19.35 -14.09 4.00
CA PRO A 462 19.27 -15.18 3.04
C PRO A 462 17.97 -15.99 3.24
N PRO A 463 17.47 -16.69 2.20
CA PRO A 463 16.18 -17.39 2.26
C PRO A 463 15.99 -18.21 3.56
N SER A 464 14.81 -18.08 4.17
CA SER A 464 14.39 -18.72 5.44
C SER A 464 15.12 -18.24 6.72
N GLY A 465 15.45 -16.94 6.85
CA GLY A 465 16.15 -16.40 8.03
C GLY A 465 15.76 -14.98 8.49
N GLN A 466 16.50 -14.46 9.48
CA GLN A 466 16.42 -13.08 9.96
C GLN A 466 17.82 -12.47 9.93
N ALA A 467 18.03 -11.33 9.28
CA ALA A 467 19.32 -10.63 9.28
C ALA A 467 19.31 -9.51 10.32
N THR A 468 20.39 -9.39 11.09
CA THR A 468 20.65 -8.21 11.91
C THR A 468 21.92 -7.54 11.44
N PHE A 469 21.77 -6.45 10.70
CA PHE A 469 22.90 -5.64 10.27
C PHE A 469 23.45 -4.84 11.44
N THR A 470 24.78 -4.80 11.58
CA THR A 470 25.46 -3.94 12.56
C THR A 470 25.89 -2.59 11.98
N SER A 471 25.91 -2.50 10.64
CA SER A 471 26.16 -1.29 9.85
C SER A 471 25.69 -1.54 8.42
N GLY A 472 25.42 -0.45 7.69
CA GLY A 472 25.00 -0.56 6.31
C GLY A 472 24.27 0.66 5.78
N ALA A 473 24.71 1.14 4.63
CA ALA A 473 24.00 2.13 3.86
C ALA A 473 24.27 1.95 2.37
N GLY A 474 23.31 2.33 1.54
CA GLY A 474 23.47 2.32 0.10
C GLY A 474 22.37 3.06 -0.64
N THR A 475 22.47 3.03 -1.96
CA THR A 475 21.43 3.53 -2.86
C THR A 475 20.98 2.40 -3.78
N LEU A 476 19.71 2.03 -3.67
CA LEU A 476 19.04 1.18 -4.65
C LEU A 476 18.71 2.00 -5.89
N THR A 477 18.96 1.45 -7.05
CA THR A 477 18.55 1.97 -8.35
C THR A 477 17.74 0.90 -9.07
N TYR A 478 16.53 1.26 -9.48
CA TYR A 478 15.63 0.43 -10.28
C TYR A 478 15.59 1.01 -11.68
N SER A 479 15.88 0.21 -12.70
CA SER A 479 15.84 0.67 -14.09
C SER A 479 15.22 -0.38 -15.01
N VAL A 480 14.61 0.09 -16.09
CA VAL A 480 13.98 -0.74 -17.13
C VAL A 480 14.44 -0.31 -18.50
N SER A 481 14.46 -1.24 -19.45
CA SER A 481 14.79 -0.94 -20.85
C SER A 481 13.65 -0.24 -21.59
N SER A 482 12.41 -0.44 -21.14
CA SER A 482 11.18 0.11 -21.73
C SER A 482 10.12 0.35 -20.67
N GLY A 483 9.28 1.37 -20.88
CA GLY A 483 8.23 1.76 -19.94
C GLY A 483 8.67 2.70 -18.82
N ASN A 484 7.76 2.94 -17.87
CA ASN A 484 7.99 3.79 -16.71
C ASN A 484 7.58 3.05 -15.45
N LEU A 485 8.53 2.84 -14.54
CA LEU A 485 8.24 2.37 -13.21
C LEU A 485 7.53 3.48 -12.43
N SER A 486 6.61 3.11 -11.54
CA SER A 486 6.04 3.99 -10.55
C SER A 486 5.81 3.27 -9.23
N VAL A 487 5.88 4.02 -8.14
CA VAL A 487 5.38 3.54 -6.84
C VAL A 487 3.87 3.49 -6.93
N THR A 488 3.32 2.28 -6.85
CA THR A 488 1.88 2.06 -6.91
C THR A 488 1.49 1.23 -5.70
N PRO A 489 0.89 1.85 -4.68
CA PRO A 489 0.42 1.10 -3.53
C PRO A 489 -0.63 0.06 -3.95
N GLY A 490 -0.51 -1.16 -3.44
CA GLY A 490 -1.40 -2.26 -3.82
C GLY A 490 -1.13 -2.82 -5.22
N ALA A 491 -0.04 -2.41 -5.90
CA ALA A 491 0.30 -2.94 -7.23
C ALA A 491 0.39 -4.46 -7.29
N ALA A 492 0.82 -5.11 -6.21
CA ALA A 492 0.81 -6.57 -6.14
C ALA A 492 -0.62 -7.12 -6.30
N ALA A 493 -1.62 -6.54 -5.62
CA ALA A 493 -3.02 -6.94 -5.77
C ALA A 493 -3.68 -6.44 -7.08
N GLN A 494 -3.25 -5.28 -7.58
CA GLN A 494 -3.84 -4.66 -8.78
C GLN A 494 -3.32 -5.25 -10.09
N CYS A 495 -2.01 -5.55 -10.14
CA CYS A 495 -1.33 -5.97 -11.36
C CYS A 495 -1.04 -7.48 -11.41
N SER A 496 -1.26 -8.22 -10.33
CA SER A 496 -1.00 -9.67 -10.28
C SER A 496 -2.20 -10.45 -9.73
N VAL A 497 -2.09 -11.78 -9.77
CA VAL A 497 -3.14 -12.69 -9.28
C VAL A 497 -3.27 -12.63 -7.75
N PRO A 498 -4.50 -12.52 -7.21
CA PRO A 498 -4.75 -12.62 -5.77
C PRO A 498 -4.21 -13.94 -5.19
N TYR A 499 -3.62 -13.85 -4.01
CA TYR A 499 -2.93 -14.94 -3.32
C TYR A 499 -3.85 -16.13 -2.96
N TRP A 500 -5.17 -15.97 -2.98
CA TRP A 500 -6.13 -17.07 -2.82
C TRP A 500 -7.58 -16.64 -3.08
N ALA A 501 -8.46 -17.63 -3.26
CA ALA A 501 -9.90 -17.45 -3.29
C ALA A 501 -10.45 -17.04 -1.91
N GLY A 502 -10.21 -15.80 -1.46
CA GLY A 502 -10.89 -15.23 -0.28
C GLY A 502 -10.12 -14.23 0.59
N GLN A 503 -8.80 -14.05 0.48
CA GLN A 503 -8.14 -12.78 0.80
C GLN A 503 -7.39 -12.33 -0.43
N GLU A 504 -7.60 -11.06 -0.72
CA GLU A 504 -6.65 -10.24 -1.46
C GLU A 504 -5.32 -10.28 -0.69
N LEU A 505 -4.19 -10.08 -1.36
CA LEU A 505 -2.94 -9.80 -0.66
C LEU A 505 -3.28 -8.79 0.44
N GLY A 506 -3.08 -9.14 1.71
CA GLY A 506 -3.07 -8.12 2.76
C GLY A 506 -2.12 -7.01 2.31
N ASP A 507 -2.34 -5.78 2.78
CA ASP A 507 -1.77 -4.53 2.24
C ASP A 507 -0.23 -4.42 2.19
N GLN A 508 0.51 -5.51 2.33
CA GLN A 508 1.94 -5.65 2.20
C GLN A 508 2.23 -7.05 1.61
N ALA A 509 2.88 -7.13 0.44
CA ALA A 509 3.57 -8.36 0.08
C ALA A 509 4.83 -8.40 0.96
N GLU A 510 4.88 -9.33 1.89
CA GLU A 510 6.00 -9.47 2.82
C GLU A 510 6.79 -10.72 2.47
N THR A 511 8.12 -10.63 2.52
CA THR A 511 8.98 -11.82 2.48
C THR A 511 8.88 -12.57 3.80
N GLY A 512 9.11 -13.89 3.77
CA GLY A 512 9.21 -14.68 4.99
C GLY A 512 10.46 -14.34 5.81
N GLU A 513 11.47 -13.76 5.17
CA GLU A 513 12.72 -13.29 5.79
C GLU A 513 12.58 -11.86 6.30
N THR A 514 13.29 -11.52 7.38
CA THR A 514 13.23 -10.18 8.01
C THR A 514 14.62 -9.54 8.18
N SER A 515 14.66 -8.23 8.38
CA SER A 515 15.86 -7.50 8.79
C SER A 515 15.54 -6.17 9.49
N ASN A 516 16.57 -5.47 9.95
CA ASN A 516 16.51 -4.07 10.40
C ASN A 516 16.74 -3.04 9.28
N ALA A 517 16.79 -3.45 8.00
CA ALA A 517 16.96 -2.50 6.90
C ALA A 517 15.78 -1.50 6.83
N LEU A 518 16.05 -0.25 6.50
CA LEU A 518 15.08 0.83 6.39
C LEU A 518 15.21 1.46 5.01
N TYR A 519 14.09 1.67 4.33
CA TYR A 519 14.08 2.26 3.00
C TYR A 519 13.58 3.70 3.05
N GLY A 520 14.32 4.61 2.42
CA GLY A 520 13.89 5.97 2.21
C GLY A 520 12.98 6.12 0.99
N ALA A 521 12.83 7.36 0.53
CA ALA A 521 11.94 7.69 -0.57
C ALA A 521 12.45 7.21 -1.94
N ILE A 522 11.56 6.70 -2.78
CA ILE A 522 11.84 6.48 -4.20
C ILE A 522 11.79 7.81 -4.95
N THR A 523 12.88 8.17 -5.64
CA THR A 523 13.02 9.44 -6.38
C THR A 523 13.63 9.20 -7.78
N PRO A 524 13.01 9.75 -8.84
CA PRO A 524 11.68 10.37 -8.87
C PRO A 524 10.57 9.34 -8.55
N SER A 525 9.34 9.78 -8.32
CA SER A 525 8.22 8.87 -8.01
C SER A 525 7.76 8.02 -9.19
N SER A 526 8.17 8.37 -10.41
CA SER A 526 8.00 7.55 -11.61
C SER A 526 9.05 7.87 -12.67
N GLY A 527 9.37 6.89 -13.51
CA GLY A 527 10.31 7.02 -14.63
C GLY A 527 10.93 5.69 -15.02
N SER A 528 11.76 5.70 -16.07
CA SER A 528 12.50 4.51 -16.51
C SER A 528 13.68 4.15 -15.59
N SER A 529 14.07 5.08 -14.71
CA SER A 529 15.09 4.87 -13.67
C SER A 529 14.68 5.60 -12.40
N LEU A 530 14.70 4.89 -11.27
CA LEU A 530 14.32 5.40 -9.96
C LEU A 530 15.40 5.03 -8.93
N THR A 531 15.56 5.85 -7.90
CA THR A 531 16.56 5.62 -6.84
C THR A 531 15.92 5.65 -5.46
N GLN A 532 16.47 4.90 -4.50
CA GLN A 532 15.99 4.84 -3.12
C GLN A 532 17.17 4.66 -2.17
N PRO A 533 17.37 5.53 -1.17
CA PRO A 533 18.39 5.28 -0.16
C PRO A 533 17.93 4.14 0.76
N VAL A 534 18.88 3.32 1.20
CA VAL A 534 18.66 2.25 2.18
C VAL A 534 19.70 2.38 3.29
N THR A 535 19.28 2.17 4.53
CA THR A 535 20.14 2.12 5.73
C THR A 535 19.78 0.91 6.57
N THR A 536 20.62 0.49 7.50
CA THR A 536 20.33 -0.69 8.35
C THR A 536 20.62 -0.45 9.82
#